data_AF-A0A2G4H9K1-F1
#
_entry.id   AF-A0A2G4H9K1-F1
#
_cell.length_a   1.000
_cell.length_b   1.000
_cell.length_c   1.000
_cell.angle_alpha   90.00
_cell.angle_beta   90.00
_cell.angle_gamma   90.00
#
_symmetry.space_group_name_H-M   'P 1'
#
loop_
_entity.id
_entity.type
_entity.pdbx_description
1 polymer ?
#
loop_
_entity_poly.entity_id
_entity_poly.type
_entity_poly.pdbx_seq_one_letter_code
_entity_poly.pdbx_strand_id
1 'polypeptide(L)'
;MLYTDKIKINSIVYFLISLFVRWFYNLIILFYHGFTGNEKLILHLILAVASLVFGWLALQLFRRSNSSGSNLGCTYLFLLVLNIIGGIGALFYCMVQFFSDQGGAETLWLL
;
A
#
# COMPACT_ATOMS: atom_id res chain seq x y z
N MET A 1 -27.29 -9.50 -13.03
CA MET A 1 -26.60 -10.10 -11.87
C MET A 1 -25.15 -10.43 -12.18
N LEU A 2 -24.84 -11.26 -13.17
CA LEU A 2 -23.47 -11.72 -13.49
C LEU A 2 -22.38 -10.65 -13.66
N TYR A 3 -22.70 -9.45 -14.16
CA TYR A 3 -21.71 -8.39 -14.37
C TYR A 3 -21.23 -7.74 -13.06
N THR A 4 -22.15 -7.52 -12.12
CA THR A 4 -21.87 -6.87 -10.84
C THR A 4 -21.01 -7.76 -9.94
N ASP A 5 -21.26 -9.08 -9.97
CA ASP A 5 -20.49 -10.06 -9.21
C ASP A 5 -19.05 -10.20 -9.72
N LYS A 6 -18.84 -10.14 -11.05
CA LYS A 6 -17.49 -10.09 -11.64
C LYS A 6 -16.70 -8.85 -11.20
N ILE A 7 -17.35 -7.69 -11.10
CA ILE A 7 -16.69 -6.46 -10.61
C ILE A 7 -16.33 -6.59 -9.12
N LYS A 8 -17.18 -7.22 -8.30
CA LYS A 8 -16.86 -7.51 -6.89
C LYS A 8 -15.62 -8.38 -6.76
N ILE A 9 -15.56 -9.48 -7.52
CA ILE A 9 -14.42 -10.39 -7.51
C ILE A 9 -13.14 -9.65 -7.93
N ASN A 10 -13.20 -8.87 -9.02
CA ASN A 10 -12.06 -8.09 -9.47
C ASN A 10 -11.58 -7.10 -8.41
N SER A 11 -12.50 -6.41 -7.71
CA SER A 11 -12.16 -5.52 -6.60
C SER A 11 -11.40 -6.26 -5.50
N ILE A 12 -11.87 -7.43 -5.06
CA ILE A 12 -11.19 -8.25 -4.05
C ILE A 12 -9.80 -8.68 -4.53
N VAL A 13 -9.68 -9.10 -5.79
CA VAL A 13 -8.40 -9.51 -6.39
C VAL A 13 -7.39 -8.36 -6.39
N TYR A 14 -7.78 -7.16 -6.85
CA TYR A 14 -6.88 -6.00 -6.83
C TYR A 14 -6.50 -5.59 -5.40
N PHE A 15 -7.41 -5.75 -4.44
CA PHE A 15 -7.11 -5.50 -3.03
C PHE A 15 -6.08 -6.49 -2.48
N LEU A 16 -6.21 -7.78 -2.78
CA LEU A 16 -5.24 -8.80 -2.37
C LEU A 16 -3.87 -8.58 -3.04
N ILE A 17 -3.85 -8.18 -4.32
CA ILE A 17 -2.61 -7.81 -5.03
C ILE A 17 -1.94 -6.62 -4.34
N SER A 18 -2.72 -5.60 -3.97
CA SER A 18 -2.21 -4.44 -3.25
C SER A 18 -1.53 -4.83 -1.93
N LEU A 19 -2.13 -5.73 -1.15
CA LEU A 19 -1.52 -6.26 0.06
C LEU A 19 -0.26 -7.09 -0.26
N PHE A 20 -0.33 -7.98 -1.24
CA PHE A 20 0.82 -8.80 -1.63
C PHE A 20 2.03 -7.93 -2.02
N VAL A 21 1.82 -6.92 -2.86
CA VAL A 21 2.88 -5.98 -3.27
C VAL A 21 3.51 -5.26 -2.07
N ARG A 22 2.71 -4.92 -1.05
CA ARG A 22 3.22 -4.31 0.19
C ARG A 22 4.19 -5.24 0.93
N TRP A 23 3.80 -6.50 1.09
CA TRP A 23 4.61 -7.51 1.78
C TRP A 23 5.79 -8.01 0.93
N PHE A 24 5.67 -7.92 -0.40
CA PHE A 24 6.71 -8.35 -1.33
C PHE A 24 8.03 -7.61 -1.12
N TYR A 25 7.98 -6.32 -0.74
CA TYR A 25 9.19 -5.58 -0.35
C TYR A 25 9.94 -6.25 0.82
N ASN A 26 9.21 -6.59 1.90
CA ASN A 26 9.82 -7.20 3.07
C ASN A 26 10.45 -8.55 2.72
N LEU A 27 9.80 -9.32 1.83
CA LEU A 27 10.34 -10.56 1.27
C LEU A 27 11.62 -10.32 0.47
N ILE A 28 11.64 -9.34 -0.43
CA ILE A 28 12.83 -9.02 -1.25
C ILE A 28 14.02 -8.66 -0.36
N ILE A 29 13.83 -7.84 0.67
CA ILE A 29 14.91 -7.48 1.61
C ILE A 29 15.38 -8.68 2.41
N LEU A 30 14.45 -9.55 2.85
CA LEU A 30 14.80 -10.75 3.60
C LEU A 30 15.70 -11.68 2.77
N PHE A 31 15.40 -11.83 1.47
CA PHE A 31 16.12 -12.73 0.57
C PHE A 31 17.36 -12.13 -0.07
N TYR A 32 17.49 -10.79 -0.13
CA TYR A 32 18.61 -10.13 -0.79
C TYR A 32 19.25 -9.07 0.12
N HIS A 33 20.40 -9.42 0.70
CA HIS A 33 21.18 -8.54 1.59
C HIS A 33 22.07 -7.53 0.86
N GLY A 34 22.16 -7.59 -0.48
CA GLY A 34 23.10 -6.79 -1.27
C GLY A 34 22.67 -5.35 -1.57
N PHE A 35 21.47 -4.92 -1.17
CA PHE A 35 21.02 -3.55 -1.44
C PHE A 35 21.73 -2.53 -0.54
N THR A 36 22.16 -1.42 -1.12
CA THR A 36 22.58 -0.22 -0.39
C THR A 36 21.36 0.47 0.28
N GLY A 37 21.60 1.34 1.27
CA GLY A 37 20.54 2.04 2.00
C GLY A 37 19.55 2.79 1.09
N ASN A 38 20.07 3.54 0.12
CA ASN A 38 19.27 4.27 -0.86
C ASN A 38 18.46 3.36 -1.80
N GLU A 39 19.02 2.23 -2.23
CA GLU A 39 18.32 1.27 -3.09
C GLU A 39 17.14 0.61 -2.37
N LYS A 40 17.31 0.26 -1.08
CA LYS A 40 16.20 -0.26 -0.25
C LYS A 40 15.06 0.75 -0.18
N LEU A 41 15.40 2.02 -0.01
CA LEU A 41 14.46 3.12 0.15
C LEU A 41 13.65 3.39 -1.13
N ILE A 42 14.34 3.46 -2.28
CA ILE A 42 13.71 3.59 -3.60
C ILE A 42 12.79 2.40 -3.88
N LEU A 43 13.25 1.18 -3.61
CA LEU A 43 12.45 -0.03 -3.81
C LEU A 43 11.22 -0.06 -2.90
N HIS A 44 11.36 0.35 -1.64
CA HIS A 44 10.25 0.47 -0.69
C HIS A 44 9.20 1.45 -1.21
N LEU A 45 9.65 2.62 -1.69
CA LEU A 45 8.78 3.68 -2.21
C LEU A 45 8.00 3.21 -3.44
N ILE A 46 8.67 2.59 -4.42
CA ILE A 46 8.03 2.10 -5.65
C ILE A 46 6.94 1.08 -5.31
N LEU A 47 7.26 0.09 -4.47
CA LEU A 47 6.29 -0.94 -4.06
C LEU A 47 5.17 -0.35 -3.19
N ALA A 48 5.48 0.65 -2.35
CA ALA A 48 4.50 1.35 -1.55
C ALA A 48 3.48 2.11 -2.41
N VAL A 49 3.93 2.81 -3.44
CA VAL A 49 3.09 3.54 -4.39
C VAL A 49 2.28 2.55 -5.24
N ALA A 50 2.89 1.49 -5.76
CA ALA A 50 2.19 0.47 -6.53
C ALA A 50 1.06 -0.19 -5.73
N SER A 51 1.34 -0.54 -4.47
CA SER A 51 0.33 -1.05 -3.53
C SER A 51 -0.83 -0.06 -3.37
N LEU A 52 -0.56 1.24 -3.15
CA LEU A 52 -1.61 2.26 -3.03
C LEU A 52 -2.48 2.37 -4.30
N VAL A 53 -1.86 2.34 -5.49
CA VAL A 53 -2.57 2.39 -6.78
C VAL A 53 -3.51 1.20 -6.93
N PHE A 54 -3.06 -0.01 -6.60
CA PHE A 54 -3.92 -1.20 -6.64
C PHE A 54 -5.06 -1.12 -5.61
N GLY A 55 -4.79 -0.61 -4.41
CA GLY A 55 -5.82 -0.40 -3.39
C GLY A 55 -6.88 0.62 -3.84
N TRP A 56 -6.45 1.68 -4.52
CA TRP A 56 -7.34 2.67 -5.12
C TRP A 56 -8.22 2.08 -6.24
N LEU A 57 -7.63 1.34 -7.19
CA LEU A 57 -8.40 0.67 -8.25
C LEU A 57 -9.43 -0.29 -7.68
N ALA A 58 -9.03 -1.06 -6.68
CA ALA A 58 -9.89 -1.98 -5.97
C ALA A 58 -11.09 -1.24 -5.35
N LEU A 59 -10.86 -0.07 -4.73
CA LEU A 59 -11.93 0.78 -4.17
C LEU A 59 -12.91 1.27 -5.23
N GLN A 60 -12.41 1.74 -6.38
CA GLN A 60 -13.27 2.23 -7.46
C GLN A 60 -14.16 1.12 -8.02
N LEU A 61 -13.63 -0.09 -8.15
CA LEU A 61 -14.40 -1.27 -8.54
C LEU A 61 -15.41 -1.66 -7.46
N PHE A 62 -15.02 -1.61 -6.18
CA PHE A 62 -15.93 -1.90 -5.07
C PHE A 62 -17.15 -0.98 -5.08
N ARG A 63 -16.93 0.34 -5.18
CA ARG A 63 -17.99 1.37 -5.23
C ARG A 63 -18.97 1.15 -6.37
N ARG A 64 -18.50 0.66 -7.52
CA ARG A 64 -19.36 0.36 -8.68
C ARG A 64 -20.17 -0.92 -8.52
N SER A 65 -19.79 -1.78 -7.58
CA SER A 65 -20.28 -3.16 -7.50
C SER A 65 -21.28 -3.43 -6.37
N ASN A 66 -21.40 -2.55 -5.38
CA ASN A 66 -22.19 -2.80 -4.17
C ASN A 66 -23.12 -1.63 -3.84
N SER A 67 -24.38 -1.92 -3.48
CA SER A 67 -25.23 -0.96 -2.76
C SER A 67 -24.73 -0.85 -1.33
N SER A 68 -24.66 0.38 -0.80
CA SER A 68 -24.17 0.64 0.55
C SER A 68 -24.95 -0.17 1.60
N GLY A 69 -24.25 -0.97 2.43
CA GLY A 69 -24.86 -1.61 3.61
C GLY A 69 -24.53 -3.09 3.87
N SER A 70 -23.70 -3.76 3.07
CA SER A 70 -23.31 -5.16 3.35
C SER A 70 -22.08 -5.27 4.28
N ASN A 71 -22.01 -6.32 5.11
CA ASN A 71 -20.85 -6.64 5.97
C ASN A 71 -19.52 -6.63 5.19
N LEU A 72 -19.55 -7.09 3.93
CA LEU A 72 -18.43 -7.05 3.00
C LEU A 72 -17.92 -5.62 2.73
N GLY A 73 -18.80 -4.62 2.71
CA GLY A 73 -18.43 -3.22 2.57
C GLY A 73 -17.71 -2.65 3.78
N CYS A 74 -18.13 -3.01 4.99
CA CYS A 74 -17.43 -2.62 6.21
C CYS A 74 -16.04 -3.26 6.29
N THR A 75 -15.91 -4.55 6.00
CA THR A 75 -14.60 -5.24 5.95
C THR A 75 -13.69 -4.60 4.91
N TYR A 76 -14.24 -4.27 3.75
CA TYR A 76 -13.48 -3.63 2.68
C TYR A 76 -12.97 -2.23 3.06
N LEU A 77 -13.81 -1.43 3.73
CA LEU A 77 -13.45 -0.11 4.24
C LEU A 77 -12.33 -0.19 5.29
N PHE A 78 -12.44 -1.11 6.24
CA PHE A 78 -11.42 -1.34 7.27
C PHE A 78 -10.07 -1.73 6.65
N LEU A 79 -10.11 -2.68 5.71
CA LEU A 79 -8.94 -3.16 4.99
C LEU A 79 -8.29 -2.06 4.11
N LEU A 80 -9.09 -1.18 3.51
CA LEU A 80 -8.60 -0.01 2.78
C LEU A 80 -7.91 0.98 3.72
N VAL A 81 -8.52 1.29 4.87
CA VAL A 81 -7.94 2.21 5.87
C VAL A 81 -6.61 1.69 6.35
N LEU A 82 -6.50 0.39 6.66
CA LEU A 82 -5.22 -0.23 7.03
C LEU A 82 -4.16 -0.10 5.93
N ASN A 83 -4.55 -0.26 4.66
CA ASN A 83 -3.64 -0.12 3.53
C ASN A 83 -3.17 1.32 3.34
N ILE A 84 -4.06 2.30 3.54
CA ILE A 84 -3.71 3.72 3.51
C ILE A 84 -2.77 4.08 4.65
N ILE A 85 -3.08 3.68 5.89
CA ILE A 85 -2.23 3.91 7.06
C ILE A 85 -0.84 3.28 6.85
N GLY A 86 -0.80 2.03 6.38
CA GLY A 86 0.45 1.36 6.04
C GLY A 86 1.22 2.04 4.90
N GLY A 87 0.50 2.58 3.90
CA GLY A 87 1.09 3.34 2.80
C GLY A 87 1.70 4.66 3.23
N ILE A 88 0.99 5.43 4.07
CA ILE A 88 1.49 6.68 4.64
C ILE A 88 2.66 6.40 5.59
N GLY A 89 2.56 5.38 6.43
CA GLY A 89 3.66 4.97 7.32
C GLY A 89 4.92 4.59 6.56
N ALA A 90 4.80 3.86 5.45
CA ALA A 90 5.92 3.52 4.56
C ALA A 90 6.56 4.77 3.91
N LEU A 91 5.74 5.74 3.50
CA LEU A 91 6.24 7.01 2.96
C LEU A 91 7.01 7.80 4.02
N PHE A 92 6.46 7.90 5.23
CA PHE A 92 7.08 8.61 6.33
C PHE A 92 8.40 7.94 6.76
N TYR A 93 8.43 6.61 6.84
CA TYR A 93 9.64 5.83 7.08
C TYR A 93 10.72 6.11 6.04
N CYS A 94 10.36 6.09 4.75
CA CYS A 94 11.30 6.45 3.67
C CYS A 94 11.85 7.87 3.83
N MET A 95 11.00 8.86 4.15
CA MET A 95 11.47 10.23 4.38
C MET A 95 12.45 10.29 5.56
N VAL A 96 12.11 9.69 6.69
CA VAL A 96 12.97 9.65 7.88
C VAL A 96 14.34 9.05 7.55
N GLN A 97 14.38 7.87 6.92
CA GLN A 97 15.65 7.23 6.56
C GLN A 97 16.46 8.10 5.59
N PHE A 98 15.83 8.69 4.58
CA PHE A 98 16.51 9.47 3.55
C PHE A 98 17.15 10.74 4.12
N PHE A 99 16.46 11.45 5.01
CA PHE A 99 17.00 12.64 5.66
C PHE A 99 17.99 12.31 6.78
N SER A 100 17.79 11.19 7.49
CA SER A 100 18.73 10.70 8.51
C SER A 100 20.09 10.36 7.89
N ASP A 101 20.11 9.65 6.76
CA ASP A 101 21.35 9.26 6.07
C ASP A 101 22.10 10.47 5.47
N GLN A 102 21.43 11.62 5.31
CA GLN A 102 22.04 12.88 4.87
C GLN A 102 22.48 13.79 6.03
N GLY A 103 22.39 13.33 7.29
CA GLY A 103 22.76 14.10 8.47
C GLY A 103 21.71 15.13 8.93
N GLY A 104 20.49 15.06 8.39
CA GLY A 104 19.38 15.98 8.66
C GLY A 104 18.39 15.51 9.73
N ALA A 105 18.82 14.69 10.69
CA ALA A 105 17.93 14.21 11.75
C ALA A 105 17.27 15.36 12.56
N GLU A 106 17.91 16.53 12.63
CA GLU A 106 17.39 17.70 13.33
C GLU A 106 16.36 18.52 12.53
N THR A 107 16.39 18.48 11.18
CA THR A 107 15.42 19.20 10.34
C THR A 107 14.08 18.50 10.22
N LEU A 108 14.01 17.20 10.53
CA LEU A 108 12.78 16.40 10.42
C LEU A 108 11.77 16.65 11.56
N TRP A 109 12.22 17.18 12.70
CA TRP A 109 11.37 17.57 13.84
C TRP A 109 10.79 18.98 13.72
N LEU A 110 11.25 19.77 12.74
CA LEU A 110 10.85 21.16 12.52
C LEU A 110 9.76 21.31 11.42
N LEU A 111 9.25 20.19 10.90
CA LEU A 111 8.18 20.07 9.90
C LEU A 111 6.96 19.38 10.52
#